data_AF-A0A9N8EJN6-F1
#
_entry.id   AF-A0A9N8EJN6-F1
#
_cell.length_a   1.000
_cell.length_b   1.000
_cell.length_c   1.000
_cell.angle_alpha   90.00
_cell.angle_beta   90.00
_cell.angle_gamma   90.00
#
_symmetry.space_group_name_H-M   'P 1'
#
loop_
_entity.id
_entity.type
_entity.pdbx_description
1 polymer ?
#
loop_
_entity_poly.entity_id
_entity_poly.type
_entity_poly.pdbx_seq_one_letter_code
_entity_poly.pdbx_strand_id
1 'polypeptide(L)'
;MSWLHKRTYTKAARFQPSALGGIQPHHVADYLKWRAYGTTDIDYKDLEQNPTCRSSTLEQDKEAISFYMPIKGATWNGTSGNPTKSDPVNEVVKEVKKAETQHRGKKSCATRDLTETEYRKVVHELYGNGSFELTIRTACMLKQQVHLITRTDDISKLKYSDYKPHPDFRFALSCKVHWSKNISEERQCPDQIILGSMDTDFCAMLGLANYMEASFNYGYGAAGRENAFLFTPKSDPKLAPKHCNAAYRNILKAAFCRLHFWLWRSSLPVFLGVTAFGSLLQLWQEGWVLLLTKLTFEVAGRLVYLDGLFMPTFHLTSPGSTPVLPKSFAWGLLLRTSYTRMPRE
;
A
#
# COMPACT_ATOMS: atom_id res chain seq x y z
N MET A 1 -12.84 -20.88 -12.28
CA MET A 1 -13.78 -22.03 -12.19
C MET A 1 -15.13 -21.67 -11.59
N SER A 2 -15.20 -21.09 -10.38
CA SER A 2 -16.50 -20.68 -9.80
C SER A 2 -17.33 -19.78 -10.71
N TRP A 3 -16.69 -18.76 -11.30
CA TRP A 3 -17.33 -17.86 -12.25
C TRP A 3 -17.85 -18.59 -13.49
N LEU A 4 -16.99 -19.40 -14.12
CA LEU A 4 -17.32 -20.16 -15.34
C LEU A 4 -18.49 -21.13 -15.13
N HIS A 5 -18.49 -21.83 -14.00
CA HIS A 5 -19.51 -22.83 -13.69
C HIS A 5 -20.71 -22.27 -12.90
N LYS A 6 -20.71 -20.95 -12.61
CA LYS A 6 -21.74 -20.26 -11.81
C LYS A 6 -22.05 -20.97 -10.49
N ARG A 7 -21.03 -21.53 -9.82
CA ARG A 7 -21.18 -22.25 -8.55
C ARG A 7 -20.01 -22.02 -7.60
N THR A 8 -20.29 -22.11 -6.30
CA THR A 8 -19.28 -21.96 -5.27
C THR A 8 -18.51 -23.26 -5.08
N TYR A 9 -17.19 -23.15 -4.93
CA TYR A 9 -16.31 -24.28 -4.61
C TYR A 9 -15.69 -24.07 -3.24
N THR A 10 -15.46 -25.16 -2.50
CA THR A 10 -14.67 -25.11 -1.27
C THR A 10 -13.19 -24.89 -1.58
N LYS A 11 -12.41 -24.36 -0.62
CA LYS A 11 -10.96 -24.16 -0.80
C LYS A 11 -10.18 -25.47 -1.05
N ALA A 12 -10.75 -26.60 -0.65
CA ALA A 12 -10.17 -27.93 -0.86
C ALA A 12 -10.46 -28.50 -2.26
N ALA A 13 -11.34 -27.87 -3.06
CA ALA A 13 -11.67 -28.34 -4.39
C ALA A 13 -10.42 -28.42 -5.28
N ARG A 14 -10.26 -29.55 -5.97
CA ARG A 14 -9.19 -29.80 -6.93
C ARG A 14 -9.81 -29.99 -8.31
N PHE A 15 -9.21 -29.38 -9.32
CA PHE A 15 -9.62 -29.48 -10.71
C PHE A 15 -8.64 -30.35 -11.46
N GLN A 16 -9.15 -31.32 -12.22
CA GLN A 16 -8.32 -32.15 -13.08
C GLN A 16 -7.75 -31.32 -14.23
N PRO A 17 -6.55 -31.63 -14.74
CA PRO A 17 -5.95 -30.91 -15.87
C PRO A 17 -6.85 -30.86 -17.12
N SER A 18 -7.63 -31.92 -17.37
CA SER A 18 -8.61 -31.97 -18.47
C SER A 18 -9.72 -30.92 -18.34
N ALA A 19 -10.24 -30.72 -17.11
CA ALA A 19 -11.23 -29.68 -16.85
C ALA A 19 -10.65 -28.26 -17.04
N LEU A 20 -9.36 -28.08 -16.76
CA LEU A 20 -8.66 -26.82 -17.00
C LEU A 20 -8.32 -26.62 -18.49
N GLY A 21 -8.08 -27.71 -19.23
CA GLY A 21 -7.87 -27.68 -20.68
C GLY A 21 -9.09 -27.25 -21.49
N GLY A 22 -10.29 -27.34 -20.92
CA GLY A 22 -11.52 -26.81 -21.52
C GLY A 22 -11.65 -25.28 -21.44
N ILE A 23 -10.75 -24.58 -20.75
CA ILE A 23 -10.80 -23.11 -20.65
C ILE A 23 -10.27 -22.50 -21.95
N GLN A 24 -11.14 -21.74 -22.62
CA GLN A 24 -10.85 -21.03 -23.86
C GLN A 24 -10.59 -19.53 -23.59
N PRO A 25 -9.94 -18.82 -24.52
CA PRO A 25 -9.72 -17.38 -24.46
C PRO A 25 -10.95 -16.54 -24.07
N HIS A 26 -12.11 -16.80 -24.69
CA HIS A 26 -13.32 -16.02 -24.44
C HIS A 26 -13.81 -16.17 -23.00
N HIS A 27 -13.72 -17.36 -22.39
CA HIS A 27 -14.04 -17.55 -20.98
C HIS A 27 -13.18 -16.65 -20.07
N VAL A 28 -11.90 -16.47 -20.39
CA VAL A 28 -10.99 -15.61 -19.62
C VAL A 28 -11.29 -14.15 -19.90
N ALA A 29 -11.49 -13.76 -21.17
CA ALA A 29 -11.80 -12.40 -21.56
C ALA A 29 -13.10 -11.93 -20.91
N ASP A 30 -14.15 -12.73 -20.95
CA ASP A 30 -15.45 -12.42 -20.35
C ASP A 30 -15.37 -12.33 -18.83
N TYR A 31 -14.58 -13.20 -18.19
CA TYR A 31 -14.30 -13.07 -16.76
C TYR A 31 -13.62 -11.73 -16.43
N LEU A 32 -12.61 -11.32 -17.21
CA LEU A 32 -11.94 -10.03 -17.00
C LEU A 32 -12.85 -8.84 -17.28
N LYS A 33 -13.71 -8.91 -18.30
CA LYS A 33 -14.75 -7.88 -18.57
C LYS A 33 -15.70 -7.77 -17.39
N TRP A 34 -16.25 -8.89 -16.92
CA TRP A 34 -17.10 -8.91 -15.74
C TRP A 34 -16.38 -8.37 -14.50
N ARG A 35 -15.09 -8.69 -14.33
CA ARG A 35 -14.29 -8.19 -13.21
C ARG A 35 -14.05 -6.67 -13.28
N ALA A 36 -13.87 -6.12 -14.48
CA ALA A 36 -13.65 -4.71 -14.69
C ALA A 36 -14.95 -3.89 -14.65
N TYR A 37 -16.00 -4.35 -15.31
CA TYR A 37 -17.19 -3.55 -15.61
C TYR A 37 -18.47 -4.10 -14.97
N GLY A 38 -18.44 -5.29 -14.37
CA GLY A 38 -19.63 -5.96 -13.83
C GLY A 38 -20.48 -6.69 -14.87
N THR A 39 -20.17 -6.54 -16.17
CA THR A 39 -20.84 -7.21 -17.29
C THR A 39 -19.83 -7.70 -18.32
N THR A 40 -20.23 -8.68 -19.14
CA THR A 40 -19.45 -9.23 -20.25
C THR A 40 -19.74 -8.51 -21.58
N ASP A 41 -20.89 -7.86 -21.67
CA ASP A 41 -21.35 -7.09 -22.82
C ASP A 41 -20.88 -5.65 -22.67
N ILE A 42 -19.74 -5.33 -23.29
CA ILE A 42 -19.05 -4.05 -23.16
C ILE A 42 -18.79 -3.49 -24.55
N ASP A 43 -19.17 -2.24 -24.75
CA ASP A 43 -18.71 -1.45 -25.88
C ASP A 43 -17.60 -0.50 -25.40
N TYR A 44 -16.36 -0.77 -25.80
CA TYR A 44 -15.22 0.07 -25.43
C TYR A 44 -15.31 1.51 -25.97
N LYS A 45 -16.21 1.78 -26.93
CA LYS A 45 -16.48 3.13 -27.44
C LYS A 45 -17.41 3.93 -26.53
N ASP A 46 -18.20 3.26 -25.70
CA ASP A 46 -19.05 3.90 -24.72
C ASP A 46 -18.19 4.44 -23.57
N LEU A 47 -18.10 5.77 -23.47
CA LEU A 47 -17.30 6.45 -22.45
C LEU A 47 -17.95 6.44 -21.06
N GLU A 48 -19.25 6.13 -20.97
CA GLU A 48 -19.96 6.01 -19.70
C GLU A 48 -19.62 4.70 -18.98
N GLN A 49 -19.28 3.65 -19.75
CA GLN A 49 -18.85 2.34 -19.24
C GLN A 49 -17.42 2.41 -18.70
N ASN A 50 -17.30 2.88 -17.47
CA ASN A 50 -16.01 3.06 -16.81
C ASN A 50 -15.61 1.84 -15.98
N PRO A 51 -14.34 1.39 -16.06
CA PRO A 51 -13.88 0.25 -15.29
C PRO A 51 -13.85 0.56 -13.79
N THR A 52 -14.35 -0.38 -13.01
CA THR A 52 -14.43 -0.33 -11.54
C THR A 52 -13.15 -0.79 -10.84
N CYS A 53 -12.26 -1.48 -11.57
CA CYS A 53 -10.94 -1.88 -11.10
C CYS A 53 -9.82 -1.36 -12.02
N ARG A 54 -8.57 -1.55 -11.58
CA ARG A 54 -7.36 -1.15 -12.32
C ARG A 54 -6.84 -2.32 -13.16
N SER A 55 -6.06 -2.02 -14.19
CA SER A 55 -5.40 -3.02 -15.03
C SER A 55 -4.49 -3.93 -14.22
N SER A 56 -3.87 -3.44 -13.14
CA SER A 56 -3.04 -4.24 -12.23
C SER A 56 -3.83 -5.35 -11.54
N THR A 57 -5.12 -5.11 -11.23
CA THR A 57 -6.02 -6.16 -10.71
C THR A 57 -6.25 -7.23 -11.76
N LEU A 58 -6.53 -6.85 -13.01
CA LEU A 58 -6.73 -7.80 -14.10
C LEU A 58 -5.46 -8.59 -14.42
N GLU A 59 -4.28 -7.94 -14.37
CA GLU A 59 -2.99 -8.62 -14.56
C GLU A 59 -2.72 -9.64 -13.46
N GLN A 60 -3.06 -9.34 -12.20
CA GLN A 60 -2.96 -10.29 -11.09
C GLN A 60 -3.91 -11.48 -11.28
N ASP A 61 -5.18 -11.22 -11.63
CA ASP A 61 -6.16 -12.26 -11.91
C ASP A 61 -5.72 -13.14 -13.09
N LYS A 62 -5.19 -12.53 -14.15
CA LYS A 62 -4.63 -13.20 -15.32
C LYS A 62 -3.42 -14.07 -14.95
N GLU A 63 -2.48 -13.56 -14.15
CA GLU A 63 -1.32 -14.32 -13.67
C GLU A 63 -1.76 -15.52 -12.81
N ALA A 64 -2.73 -15.31 -11.92
CA ALA A 64 -3.29 -16.37 -11.09
C ALA A 64 -3.96 -17.47 -11.93
N ILE A 65 -4.75 -17.11 -12.95
CA ILE A 65 -5.35 -18.08 -13.88
C ILE A 65 -4.26 -18.82 -14.65
N SER A 66 -3.29 -18.09 -15.19
CA SER A 66 -2.16 -18.62 -15.97
C SER A 66 -1.36 -19.66 -15.17
N PHE A 67 -1.15 -19.41 -13.88
CA PHE A 67 -0.44 -20.33 -12.98
C PHE A 67 -1.07 -21.72 -12.92
N TYR A 68 -2.39 -21.85 -13.10
CA TYR A 68 -3.07 -23.14 -13.06
C TYR A 68 -3.28 -23.77 -14.44
N MET A 69 -2.92 -23.09 -15.54
CA MET A 69 -3.09 -23.66 -16.88
C MET A 69 -2.13 -24.83 -17.10
N PRO A 70 -2.57 -25.94 -17.73
CA PRO A 70 -1.71 -27.08 -17.99
C PRO A 70 -0.47 -26.73 -18.83
N ILE A 71 -0.64 -25.87 -19.85
CA ILE A 71 0.42 -25.44 -20.76
C ILE A 71 0.77 -23.96 -20.48
N LYS A 72 1.56 -23.70 -19.42
CA LYS A 72 1.83 -22.31 -18.96
C LYS A 72 2.70 -21.50 -19.93
N GLY A 73 3.71 -22.15 -20.50
CA GLY A 73 4.77 -21.51 -21.30
C GLY A 73 4.30 -21.10 -22.69
N ALA A 74 3.46 -21.90 -23.33
CA ALA A 74 3.06 -21.69 -24.73
C ALA A 74 2.11 -20.51 -24.90
N THR A 75 2.36 -19.68 -25.91
CA THR A 75 1.41 -18.69 -26.41
C THR A 75 0.19 -19.39 -27.01
N TRP A 76 -0.98 -18.77 -26.91
CA TRP A 76 -2.19 -19.29 -27.54
C TRP A 76 -2.07 -19.23 -29.07
N ASN A 77 -2.28 -20.33 -29.76
CA ASN A 77 -2.17 -20.42 -31.23
C ASN A 77 -3.53 -20.52 -31.96
N GLY A 78 -4.64 -20.33 -31.24
CA GLY A 78 -6.00 -20.51 -31.76
C GLY A 78 -6.65 -21.82 -31.29
N THR A 79 -5.86 -22.89 -31.15
CA THR A 79 -6.37 -24.24 -30.81
C THR A 79 -5.86 -24.74 -29.46
N SER A 80 -4.63 -24.37 -29.09
CA SER A 80 -3.95 -24.83 -27.89
C SER A 80 -3.01 -23.78 -27.32
N GLY A 81 -2.51 -24.04 -26.10
CA GLY A 81 -1.60 -23.17 -25.37
C GLY A 81 -2.26 -22.54 -24.15
N ASN A 82 -1.70 -21.43 -23.67
CA ASN A 82 -2.23 -20.72 -22.51
C ASN A 82 -3.30 -19.70 -22.93
N PRO A 83 -4.60 -19.90 -22.62
CA PRO A 83 -5.66 -19.00 -23.06
C PRO A 83 -5.48 -17.57 -22.52
N THR A 84 -4.78 -17.40 -21.39
CA THR A 84 -4.48 -16.07 -20.83
C THR A 84 -3.51 -15.26 -21.70
N LYS A 85 -2.74 -15.89 -22.59
CA LYS A 85 -1.80 -15.21 -23.49
C LYS A 85 -2.41 -14.85 -24.85
N SER A 86 -3.71 -15.04 -25.02
CA SER A 86 -4.42 -14.73 -26.27
C SER A 86 -4.70 -13.23 -26.43
N ASP A 87 -4.89 -12.79 -27.68
CA ASP A 87 -5.17 -11.39 -28.01
C ASP A 87 -6.46 -10.86 -27.36
N PRO A 88 -7.60 -11.58 -27.36
CA PRO A 88 -8.83 -11.08 -26.73
C PRO A 88 -8.65 -10.80 -25.24
N VAL A 89 -7.85 -11.60 -24.53
CA VAL A 89 -7.56 -11.38 -23.11
C VAL A 89 -6.67 -10.15 -22.90
N ASN A 90 -5.66 -9.99 -23.76
CA ASN A 90 -4.76 -8.83 -23.72
C ASN A 90 -5.48 -7.53 -24.06
N GLU A 91 -6.46 -7.58 -24.98
CA GLU A 91 -7.26 -6.42 -25.40
C GLU A 91 -8.09 -5.84 -24.24
N VAL A 92 -8.74 -6.69 -23.43
CA VAL A 92 -9.47 -6.24 -22.23
C VAL A 92 -8.56 -5.43 -21.29
N VAL A 93 -7.35 -5.95 -21.04
CA VAL A 93 -6.36 -5.27 -20.18
C VAL A 93 -5.89 -3.95 -20.80
N LYS A 94 -5.67 -3.93 -22.12
CA LYS A 94 -5.26 -2.73 -22.87
C LYS A 94 -6.31 -1.63 -22.80
N GLU A 95 -7.59 -1.95 -22.95
CA GLU A 95 -8.67 -0.97 -22.88
C GLU A 95 -8.84 -0.40 -21.46
N VAL A 96 -8.67 -1.22 -20.42
CA VAL A 96 -8.64 -0.71 -19.04
C VAL A 96 -7.43 0.21 -18.81
N LYS A 97 -6.23 -0.14 -19.32
CA LYS A 97 -5.05 0.76 -19.26
C LYS A 97 -5.32 2.08 -19.96
N LYS A 98 -5.96 2.06 -21.13
CA LYS A 98 -6.32 3.25 -21.88
C LYS A 98 -7.30 4.12 -21.08
N ALA A 99 -8.34 3.55 -20.49
CA ALA A 99 -9.26 4.26 -19.61
C ALA A 99 -8.53 4.91 -18.42
N GLU A 100 -7.59 4.20 -17.78
CA GLU A 100 -6.76 4.77 -16.71
C GLU A 100 -5.94 5.98 -17.14
N THR A 101 -5.27 5.90 -18.30
CA THR A 101 -4.47 7.01 -18.84
C THR A 101 -5.32 8.22 -19.20
N GLN A 102 -6.61 8.01 -19.51
CA GLN A 102 -7.59 9.07 -19.75
C GLN A 102 -8.23 9.58 -18.46
N HIS A 103 -7.72 9.16 -17.29
CA HIS A 103 -8.27 9.48 -15.97
C HIS A 103 -9.73 9.05 -15.78
N ARG A 104 -10.16 8.01 -16.49
CA ARG A 104 -11.47 7.39 -16.37
C ARG A 104 -11.43 6.16 -15.47
N GLY A 105 -12.58 5.81 -14.88
CA GLY A 105 -12.71 4.64 -14.00
C GLY A 105 -12.05 4.80 -12.63
N LYS A 106 -11.48 3.70 -12.12
CA LYS A 106 -10.93 3.65 -10.76
C LYS A 106 -9.69 4.55 -10.62
N LYS A 107 -9.76 5.52 -9.71
CA LYS A 107 -8.62 6.38 -9.33
C LYS A 107 -7.44 5.54 -8.84
N SER A 108 -6.22 6.04 -9.08
CA SER A 108 -5.01 5.42 -8.57
C SER A 108 -5.01 5.48 -7.04
N CYS A 109 -4.77 4.32 -6.41
CA CYS A 109 -4.47 4.24 -4.98
C CYS A 109 -2.95 4.08 -4.75
N ALA A 110 -2.12 4.47 -5.72
CA ALA A 110 -0.68 4.48 -5.54
C ALA A 110 -0.32 5.40 -4.37
N THR A 111 0.43 4.88 -3.42
CA THR A 111 0.97 5.68 -2.31
C THR A 111 1.88 6.75 -2.89
N ARG A 112 1.67 8.01 -2.50
CA ARG A 112 2.58 9.10 -2.85
C ARG A 112 3.91 8.99 -2.10
N ASP A 113 4.90 9.72 -2.59
CA ASP A 113 6.19 9.82 -1.92
C ASP A 113 6.08 10.51 -0.56
N LEU A 114 7.00 10.12 0.33
CA LEU A 114 7.14 10.70 1.66
C LEU A 114 7.78 12.10 1.53
N THR A 115 7.16 13.10 2.15
CA THR A 115 7.76 14.45 2.20
C THR A 115 8.81 14.53 3.31
N GLU A 116 9.74 15.48 3.19
CA GLU A 116 10.79 15.70 4.21
C GLU A 116 10.19 15.94 5.60
N THR A 117 9.15 16.77 5.69
CA THR A 117 8.47 17.08 6.95
C THR A 117 7.86 15.84 7.59
N GLU A 118 7.27 14.95 6.79
CA GLU A 118 6.70 13.70 7.31
C GLU A 118 7.78 12.73 7.75
N TYR A 119 8.88 12.64 7.00
CA TYR A 119 10.04 11.86 7.38
C TYR A 119 10.58 12.27 8.74
N ARG A 120 10.87 13.56 8.93
CA ARG A 120 11.41 14.07 10.21
C ARG A 120 10.47 13.78 11.38
N LYS A 121 9.17 13.99 11.19
CA LYS A 121 8.17 13.68 12.23
C LYS A 121 8.13 12.20 12.58
N VAL A 122 8.22 11.31 11.59
CA VAL A 122 8.31 9.87 11.86
C VAL A 122 9.59 9.55 12.62
N VAL A 123 10.72 10.12 12.23
CA VAL A 123 12.00 9.93 12.93
C VAL A 123 11.92 10.41 14.39
N HIS A 124 11.35 11.60 14.64
CA HIS A 124 11.19 12.14 16.00
C HIS A 124 10.22 11.31 16.85
N GLU A 125 9.12 10.84 16.25
CA GLU A 125 8.18 9.93 16.90
C GLU A 125 8.83 8.61 17.31
N LEU A 126 9.72 8.07 16.46
CA LEU A 126 10.49 6.88 16.78
C LEU A 126 11.44 7.14 17.96
N TYR A 127 12.13 8.28 17.96
CA TYR A 127 13.03 8.66 19.04
C TYR A 127 12.31 8.94 20.37
N GLY A 128 11.06 9.43 20.34
CA GLY A 128 10.28 9.75 21.52
C GLY A 128 9.76 8.55 22.32
N ASN A 129 9.86 7.32 21.81
CA ASN A 129 9.27 6.14 22.45
C ASN A 129 10.23 5.40 23.40
N GLY A 130 11.53 5.68 23.36
CA GLY A 130 12.53 5.20 24.31
C GLY A 130 12.89 3.69 24.24
N SER A 131 12.14 2.86 23.51
CA SER A 131 12.50 1.44 23.35
C SER A 131 13.60 1.24 22.31
N PHE A 132 14.51 0.28 22.52
CA PHE A 132 15.56 -0.08 21.55
C PHE A 132 15.00 -0.38 20.16
N GLU A 133 13.88 -1.11 20.13
CA GLU A 133 13.20 -1.54 18.92
C GLU A 133 12.69 -0.38 18.06
N LEU A 134 12.11 0.63 18.71
CA LEU A 134 11.52 1.80 18.04
C LEU A 134 12.58 2.87 17.78
N THR A 135 13.30 3.25 18.83
CA THR A 135 14.20 4.41 18.88
C THR A 135 15.47 4.18 18.09
N ILE A 136 16.03 2.97 18.14
CA ILE A 136 17.37 2.72 17.64
C ILE A 136 17.32 1.85 16.38
N ARG A 137 16.68 0.68 16.46
CA ARG A 137 16.62 -0.25 15.32
C ARG A 137 15.79 0.30 14.17
N THR A 138 14.53 0.65 14.42
CA THR A 138 13.62 1.13 13.37
C THR A 138 14.09 2.48 12.79
N ALA A 139 14.57 3.40 13.63
CA ALA A 139 15.11 4.68 13.14
C ALA A 139 16.34 4.48 12.25
N CYS A 140 17.27 3.59 12.63
CA CYS A 140 18.41 3.24 11.78
C CYS A 140 17.95 2.63 10.45
N MET A 141 17.05 1.64 10.49
CA MET A 141 16.49 1.03 9.28
C MET A 141 15.85 2.07 8.35
N LEU A 142 15.12 3.04 8.89
CA LEU A 142 14.48 4.11 8.11
C LEU A 142 15.50 5.07 7.48
N LYS A 143 16.56 5.44 8.21
CA LYS A 143 17.67 6.25 7.68
C LYS A 143 18.40 5.53 6.55
N GLN A 144 18.72 4.24 6.75
CA GLN A 144 19.32 3.41 5.70
C GLN A 144 18.39 3.25 4.49
N GLN A 145 17.08 3.12 4.71
CA GLN A 145 16.10 2.98 3.64
C GLN A 145 16.08 4.20 2.72
N VAL A 146 16.07 5.40 3.29
CA VAL A 146 16.08 6.66 2.54
C VAL A 146 17.41 6.86 1.83
N HIS A 147 18.53 6.64 2.54
CA HIS A 147 19.87 6.84 1.98
C HIS A 147 20.17 5.89 0.81
N LEU A 148 19.80 4.61 0.93
CA LEU A 148 20.07 3.59 -0.08
C LEU A 148 18.98 3.48 -1.16
N ILE A 149 17.88 4.23 -1.02
CA ILE A 149 16.69 4.18 -1.90
C ILE A 149 16.20 2.74 -2.06
N THR A 150 16.11 2.03 -0.93
CA THR A 150 15.81 0.61 -0.91
C THR A 150 14.37 0.33 -0.49
N ARG A 151 13.90 -0.86 -0.86
CA ARG A 151 12.62 -1.35 -0.38
C ARG A 151 12.78 -1.86 1.05
N THR A 152 11.68 -1.85 1.79
CA THR A 152 11.61 -2.34 3.16
C THR A 152 12.10 -3.78 3.34
N ASP A 153 11.86 -4.66 2.36
CA ASP A 153 12.34 -6.05 2.37
C ASP A 153 13.84 -6.18 2.12
N ASP A 154 14.45 -5.19 1.48
CA ASP A 154 15.87 -5.18 1.14
C ASP A 154 16.67 -4.75 2.39
N ILE A 155 16.20 -3.71 3.12
CA ILE A 155 16.80 -3.27 4.39
C ILE A 155 16.83 -4.37 5.46
N SER A 156 15.76 -5.16 5.59
CA SER A 156 15.71 -6.26 6.57
C SER A 156 16.72 -7.38 6.30
N LYS A 157 17.30 -7.41 5.09
CA LYS A 157 18.25 -8.42 4.63
C LYS A 157 19.68 -7.90 4.55
N LEU A 158 19.94 -6.66 4.94
CA LEU A 158 21.30 -6.14 5.06
C LEU A 158 22.09 -6.98 6.07
N LYS A 159 23.33 -7.27 5.73
CA LYS A 159 24.29 -8.00 6.56
C LYS A 159 25.40 -7.08 7.03
N TYR A 160 26.16 -7.53 8.02
CA TYR A 160 27.37 -6.82 8.45
C TYR A 160 28.42 -6.76 7.34
N SER A 161 28.60 -7.84 6.57
CA SER A 161 29.55 -7.89 5.44
C SER A 161 29.19 -6.99 4.25
N ASP A 162 27.95 -6.49 4.21
CA ASP A 162 27.50 -5.59 3.15
C ASP A 162 28.10 -4.19 3.32
N TYR A 163 28.52 -3.81 4.54
CA TYR A 163 29.17 -2.53 4.83
C TYR A 163 30.68 -2.68 4.85
N LYS A 164 31.37 -1.78 4.13
CA LYS A 164 32.82 -1.74 4.01
C LYS A 164 33.32 -0.31 4.13
N PRO A 165 34.57 -0.07 4.57
CA PRO A 165 35.20 1.23 4.40
C PRO A 165 35.26 1.59 2.91
N HIS A 166 34.99 2.85 2.57
CA HIS A 166 35.17 3.29 1.18
C HIS A 166 36.66 3.30 0.82
N PRO A 167 37.08 2.79 -0.35
CA PRO A 167 38.51 2.69 -0.70
C PRO A 167 39.20 4.06 -0.75
N ASP A 168 38.53 5.07 -1.31
CA ASP A 168 39.13 6.39 -1.52
C ASP A 168 38.84 7.42 -0.40
N PHE A 169 37.77 7.24 0.36
CA PHE A 169 37.26 8.26 1.29
C PHE A 169 37.18 7.69 2.69
N ARG A 170 38.15 8.06 3.55
CA ARG A 170 38.21 7.59 4.94
C ARG A 170 36.98 7.95 5.80
N PHE A 171 36.23 8.98 5.39
CA PHE A 171 35.02 9.44 6.07
C PHE A 171 33.73 8.81 5.55
N ALA A 172 33.81 7.91 4.56
CA ALA A 172 32.65 7.29 3.93
C ALA A 172 32.65 5.77 4.10
N LEU A 173 31.45 5.19 4.07
CA LEU A 173 31.26 3.75 3.96
C LEU A 173 30.78 3.40 2.55
N SER A 174 31.06 2.19 2.11
CA SER A 174 30.45 1.55 0.96
C SER A 174 29.43 0.52 1.47
N CYS A 175 28.25 0.45 0.86
CA CYS A 175 27.25 -0.56 1.16
C CYS A 175 26.71 -1.21 -0.11
N LYS A 176 26.63 -2.55 -0.11
CA LYS A 176 26.10 -3.32 -1.23
C LYS A 176 24.76 -3.97 -0.88
N VAL A 177 23.71 -3.65 -1.64
CA VAL A 177 22.35 -4.19 -1.41
C VAL A 177 22.13 -5.43 -2.27
N HIS A 178 22.56 -6.59 -1.78
CA HIS A 178 22.51 -7.84 -2.56
C HIS A 178 21.11 -8.37 -2.86
N TRP A 179 20.14 -8.03 -2.03
CA TRP A 179 18.79 -8.57 -2.12
C TRP A 179 17.88 -7.50 -2.67
N SER A 180 17.53 -7.60 -3.95
CA SER A 180 16.42 -6.83 -4.53
C SER A 180 15.72 -7.62 -5.63
N LYS A 181 14.43 -7.33 -5.85
CA LYS A 181 13.56 -8.06 -6.79
C LYS A 181 14.08 -8.06 -8.24
N ASN A 182 14.85 -7.03 -8.61
CA ASN A 182 15.29 -6.78 -9.99
C ASN A 182 16.80 -7.01 -10.19
N ILE A 183 17.48 -7.59 -9.21
CA ILE A 183 18.90 -7.91 -9.29
C ILE A 183 19.03 -9.41 -9.53
N SER A 184 19.39 -9.79 -10.74
CA SER A 184 19.67 -11.18 -11.14
C SER A 184 21.17 -11.49 -11.10
N GLU A 185 22.01 -10.46 -11.25
CA GLU A 185 23.46 -10.60 -11.31
C GLU A 185 24.16 -9.62 -10.37
N GLU A 186 25.33 -10.02 -9.86
CA GLU A 186 26.09 -9.22 -8.90
C GLU A 186 26.48 -7.83 -9.43
N ARG A 187 26.71 -7.71 -10.75
CA ARG A 187 27.11 -6.46 -11.40
C ARG A 187 25.99 -5.41 -11.44
N GLN A 188 24.74 -5.83 -11.27
CA GLN A 188 23.57 -4.94 -11.32
C GLN A 188 23.34 -4.16 -10.02
N CYS A 189 24.12 -4.46 -8.98
CA CYS A 189 24.12 -3.71 -7.72
C CYS A 189 25.52 -3.18 -7.42
N PRO A 190 25.87 -1.97 -7.93
CA PRO A 190 27.12 -1.34 -7.55
C PRO A 190 27.09 -0.96 -6.06
N ASP A 191 28.28 -0.91 -5.48
CA ASP A 191 28.53 -0.38 -4.15
C ASP A 191 28.00 1.07 -4.05
N GLN A 192 27.17 1.34 -3.05
CA GLN A 192 26.62 2.66 -2.79
C GLN A 192 27.42 3.35 -1.68
N ILE A 193 27.78 4.62 -1.92
CA ILE A 193 28.49 5.43 -0.92
C ILE A 193 27.50 5.91 0.16
N ILE A 194 27.88 5.69 1.42
CA ILE A 194 27.21 6.23 2.60
C ILE A 194 28.04 7.35 3.17
N LEU A 195 27.43 8.53 3.24
CA LEU A 195 28.04 9.75 3.74
C LEU A 195 27.40 10.16 5.07
N GLY A 196 28.19 10.80 5.91
CA GLY A 196 27.68 11.50 7.08
C GLY A 196 26.88 12.72 6.64
N SER A 197 25.78 12.99 7.32
CA SER A 197 25.02 14.23 7.17
C SER A 197 25.24 15.11 8.41
N MET A 198 25.30 16.42 8.21
CA MET A 198 25.25 17.41 9.29
C MET A 198 23.88 17.46 9.97
N ASP A 199 22.86 16.92 9.31
CA ASP A 199 21.52 16.78 9.85
C ASP A 199 21.35 15.42 10.55
N THR A 200 21.12 15.46 11.86
CA THR A 200 20.96 14.25 12.69
C THR A 200 19.77 13.40 12.27
N ASP A 201 18.72 13.98 11.69
CA ASP A 201 17.52 13.24 11.26
C ASP A 201 17.80 12.39 10.01
N PHE A 202 18.71 12.84 9.15
CA PHE A 202 19.06 12.18 7.89
C PHE A 202 20.38 11.42 7.94
N CYS A 203 21.21 11.63 8.96
CA CYS A 203 22.53 11.02 9.03
C CYS A 203 22.47 9.50 9.20
N ALA A 204 22.62 8.78 8.08
CA ALA A 204 22.63 7.33 8.02
C ALA A 204 23.81 6.72 8.80
N MET A 205 24.99 7.35 8.73
CA MET A 205 26.16 6.91 9.50
C MET A 205 25.93 7.00 11.01
N LEU A 206 25.36 8.11 11.49
CA LEU A 206 25.04 8.28 12.92
C LEU A 206 23.98 7.26 13.37
N GLY A 207 22.95 7.04 12.55
CA GLY A 207 21.95 6.00 12.83
C GLY A 207 22.56 4.61 12.92
N LEU A 208 23.50 4.29 12.03
CA LEU A 208 24.22 3.02 12.02
C LEU A 208 25.12 2.86 13.24
N ALA A 209 25.89 3.90 13.59
CA ALA A 209 26.78 3.89 14.75
C ALA A 209 26.00 3.66 16.05
N ASN A 210 24.94 4.43 16.28
CA ASN A 210 24.07 4.29 17.45
C ASN A 210 23.44 2.90 17.51
N TYR A 211 23.00 2.36 16.36
CA TYR A 211 22.47 1.01 16.30
C TYR A 211 23.52 -0.04 16.64
N MET A 212 24.72 0.04 16.06
CA MET A 212 25.79 -0.91 16.32
C MET A 212 26.14 -0.91 17.82
N GLU A 213 26.37 0.25 18.41
CA GLU A 213 26.68 0.39 19.84
C GLU A 213 25.61 -0.23 20.73
N ALA A 214 24.34 0.12 20.50
CA ALA A 214 23.25 -0.44 21.28
C ALA A 214 23.04 -1.94 21.02
N SER A 215 23.20 -2.39 19.77
CA SER A 215 22.98 -3.80 19.39
C SER A 215 23.93 -4.75 20.15
N PHE A 216 25.15 -4.30 20.47
CA PHE A 216 26.07 -5.06 21.32
C PHE A 216 25.50 -5.24 22.73
N ASN A 217 24.96 -4.18 23.32
CA ASN A 217 24.37 -4.21 24.67
C ASN A 217 23.11 -5.08 24.76
N TYR A 218 22.31 -5.16 23.69
CA TYR A 218 21.08 -5.96 23.64
C TYR A 218 21.28 -7.40 23.14
N GLY A 219 22.52 -7.84 22.90
CA GLY A 219 22.83 -9.20 22.41
C GLY A 219 22.44 -9.45 20.94
N TYR A 220 22.12 -8.38 20.19
CA TYR A 220 21.94 -8.40 18.74
C TYR A 220 23.29 -8.45 17.99
N GLY A 221 24.36 -7.97 18.65
CA GLY A 221 25.71 -7.93 18.12
C GLY A 221 26.26 -9.33 17.84
N ALA A 222 26.29 -9.71 16.58
CA ALA A 222 26.98 -10.92 16.12
C ALA A 222 28.44 -10.61 15.81
N ALA A 223 29.18 -10.05 16.78
CA ALA A 223 30.64 -9.93 16.67
C ALA A 223 31.22 -11.30 16.24
N GLY A 224 31.88 -11.35 15.08
CA GLY A 224 32.50 -12.56 14.54
C GLY A 224 31.65 -13.43 13.59
N ARG A 225 30.47 -12.99 13.13
CA ARG A 225 29.71 -13.69 12.07
C ARG A 225 29.50 -12.81 10.86
N GLU A 226 30.43 -12.88 9.91
CA GLU A 226 30.45 -12.06 8.69
C GLU A 226 29.11 -12.06 7.92
N ASN A 227 28.36 -13.17 7.95
CA ASN A 227 27.11 -13.34 7.20
C ASN A 227 25.82 -13.15 8.02
N ALA A 228 25.90 -12.60 9.23
CA ALA A 228 24.71 -12.31 10.03
C ALA A 228 23.94 -11.10 9.47
N PHE A 229 22.61 -11.19 9.50
CA PHE A 229 21.76 -10.04 9.19
C PHE A 229 21.92 -8.96 10.27
N LEU A 230 22.03 -7.71 9.85
CA LEU A 230 22.33 -6.57 10.68
C LEU A 230 21.24 -6.31 11.73
N PHE A 231 19.96 -6.37 11.33
CA PHE A 231 18.80 -5.94 12.14
C PHE A 231 18.03 -7.07 12.84
N THR A 232 18.57 -8.30 12.86
CA THR A 232 17.85 -9.46 13.41
C THR A 232 18.57 -10.06 14.60
N PRO A 233 17.88 -10.38 15.71
CA PRO A 233 18.47 -11.19 16.77
C PRO A 233 18.55 -12.64 16.25
N LYS A 234 19.71 -13.28 16.42
CA LYS A 234 20.05 -14.61 15.88
C LYS A 234 18.84 -15.56 15.84
N SER A 235 18.32 -15.79 14.64
CA SER A 235 17.24 -16.75 14.36
C SER A 235 17.39 -17.27 12.93
N ASP A 236 16.62 -18.31 12.57
CA ASP A 236 16.64 -18.99 11.27
C ASP A 236 16.84 -17.99 10.11
N PRO A 237 17.89 -18.14 9.28
CA PRO A 237 18.21 -17.20 8.21
C PRO A 237 17.06 -16.98 7.20
N LYS A 238 16.10 -17.91 7.11
CA LYS A 238 14.92 -17.76 6.23
C LYS A 238 13.78 -16.96 6.87
N LEU A 239 13.64 -17.02 8.19
CA LEU A 239 12.50 -16.42 8.91
C LEU A 239 12.87 -15.09 9.57
N ALA A 240 14.11 -14.92 10.03
CA ALA A 240 14.54 -13.73 10.75
C ALA A 240 14.32 -12.42 9.97
N PRO A 241 14.72 -12.32 8.68
CA PRO A 241 14.46 -11.11 7.89
C PRO A 241 12.97 -10.86 7.67
N LYS A 242 12.16 -11.91 7.55
CA LYS A 242 10.71 -11.79 7.38
C LYS A 242 10.04 -11.22 8.62
N HIS A 243 10.40 -11.72 9.80
CA HIS A 243 9.89 -11.21 11.07
C HIS A 243 10.35 -9.77 11.32
N CYS A 244 11.61 -9.46 11.01
CA CYS A 244 12.13 -8.09 11.09
C CYS A 244 11.38 -7.13 10.16
N ASN A 245 11.17 -7.51 8.90
CA ASN A 245 10.40 -6.72 7.94
C ASN A 245 8.94 -6.52 8.42
N ALA A 246 8.30 -7.56 8.95
CA ALA A 246 6.95 -7.45 9.49
C ALA A 246 6.88 -6.49 10.68
N ALA A 247 7.80 -6.61 11.64
CA ALA A 247 7.90 -5.70 12.79
C ALA A 247 8.13 -4.25 12.35
N TYR A 248 9.12 -4.03 11.47
CA TYR A 248 9.45 -2.72 10.92
C TYR A 248 8.25 -2.06 10.23
N ARG A 249 7.53 -2.81 9.37
CA ARG A 249 6.30 -2.31 8.73
C ARG A 249 5.20 -1.96 9.71
N ASN A 250 4.99 -2.77 10.73
CA ASN A 250 3.94 -2.54 11.72
C ASN A 250 4.23 -1.30 12.56
N ILE A 251 5.50 -1.12 12.96
CA ILE A 251 5.98 0.07 13.67
C ILE A 251 5.78 1.32 12.82
N LEU A 252 6.26 1.31 11.57
CA LEU A 252 6.11 2.45 10.68
C LEU A 252 4.63 2.78 10.43
N LYS A 253 3.78 1.76 10.18
CA LYS A 253 2.34 1.97 10.05
C LYS A 253 1.75 2.66 11.28
N ALA A 254 2.12 2.23 12.48
CA ALA A 254 1.65 2.85 13.71
C ALA A 254 2.11 4.31 13.83
N ALA A 255 3.38 4.60 13.51
CA ALA A 255 3.92 5.96 13.50
C ALA A 255 3.20 6.85 12.47
N PHE A 256 2.99 6.35 11.25
CA PHE A 256 2.25 7.06 10.21
C PHE A 256 0.78 7.29 10.58
N CYS A 257 0.10 6.33 11.19
CA CYS A 257 -1.27 6.52 11.68
C CYS A 257 -1.35 7.66 12.70
N ARG A 258 -0.38 7.75 13.63
CA ARG A 258 -0.32 8.83 14.61
C ARG A 258 -0.03 10.18 13.96
N LEU A 259 0.86 10.22 12.96
CA LEU A 259 1.15 11.42 12.17
C LEU A 259 -0.09 11.91 11.41
N HIS A 260 -0.79 11.02 10.71
CA HIS A 260 -2.01 11.37 9.98
C HIS A 260 -3.12 11.88 10.91
N PHE A 261 -3.28 11.27 12.08
CA PHE A 261 -4.20 11.76 13.10
C PHE A 261 -3.81 13.17 13.59
N TRP A 262 -2.52 13.40 13.85
CA TRP A 262 -2.02 14.72 14.25
C TRP A 262 -2.24 15.79 13.17
N LEU A 263 -1.96 15.46 11.90
CA LEU A 263 -2.19 16.36 10.76
C LEU A 263 -3.68 16.67 10.59
N TRP A 264 -4.55 15.67 10.73
CA TRP A 264 -5.99 15.85 10.72
C TRP A 264 -6.44 16.76 11.86
N ARG A 265 -6.00 16.50 13.10
CA ARG A 265 -6.30 17.33 14.28
C ARG A 265 -5.84 18.77 14.09
N SER A 266 -4.65 18.98 13.53
CA SER A 266 -4.08 20.32 13.31
C SER A 266 -4.75 21.09 12.18
N SER A 267 -5.47 20.39 11.30
CA SER A 267 -6.23 20.97 10.18
C SER A 267 -7.70 21.23 10.54
N LEU A 268 -8.17 20.81 11.72
CA LEU A 268 -9.50 21.17 12.19
C LEU A 268 -9.51 22.66 12.56
N PRO A 269 -10.45 23.46 12.03
CA PRO A 269 -10.66 24.81 12.51
C PRO A 269 -10.92 24.76 14.02
N VAL A 270 -10.33 25.69 14.77
CA VAL A 270 -10.45 25.86 16.24
C VAL A 270 -11.90 26.10 16.72
N PHE A 271 -12.89 25.97 15.84
CA PHE A 271 -14.30 26.32 16.05
C PHE A 271 -15.15 25.24 16.73
N LEU A 272 -14.62 24.05 17.04
CA LEU A 272 -15.35 23.07 17.86
C LEU A 272 -14.91 23.17 19.31
N GLY A 273 -15.78 23.77 20.13
CA GLY A 273 -15.60 23.96 21.56
C GLY A 273 -15.18 22.69 22.30
N VAL A 274 -14.38 22.91 23.34
CA VAL A 274 -13.59 21.95 24.14
C VAL A 274 -14.37 20.74 24.70
N THR A 275 -15.69 20.78 24.71
CA THR A 275 -16.53 19.75 25.35
C THR A 275 -16.76 18.49 24.52
N ALA A 276 -16.81 18.58 23.18
CA ALA A 276 -17.05 17.40 22.33
C ALA A 276 -15.81 16.51 22.14
N PHE A 277 -14.61 17.06 22.35
CA PHE A 277 -13.34 16.36 22.09
C PHE A 277 -12.91 15.43 23.23
N GLY A 278 -13.32 15.72 24.47
CA GLY A 278 -12.99 14.91 25.65
C GLY A 278 -13.56 13.49 25.58
N SER A 279 -14.81 13.37 25.14
CA SER A 279 -15.51 12.07 25.05
C SER A 279 -14.97 11.18 23.93
N LEU A 280 -14.53 11.75 22.81
CA LEU A 280 -13.93 11.00 21.69
C LEU A 280 -12.51 10.49 22.02
N LEU A 281 -11.75 11.24 22.82
CA LEU A 281 -10.40 10.85 23.24
C LEU A 281 -10.43 9.67 24.23
N GLN A 282 -11.45 9.64 25.11
CA GLN A 282 -11.64 8.59 26.11
C GLN A 282 -12.06 7.26 25.47
N LEU A 283 -12.91 7.30 24.44
CA LEU A 283 -13.32 6.11 23.67
C LEU A 283 -12.16 5.46 22.89
N TRP A 284 -11.13 6.22 22.51
CA TRP A 284 -9.97 5.70 21.78
C TRP A 284 -8.90 5.09 22.70
N GLN A 285 -8.68 5.65 23.88
CA GLN A 285 -7.78 5.05 24.88
C GLN A 285 -8.26 3.68 25.35
N GLU A 286 -9.56 3.41 25.27
CA GLU A 286 -10.18 2.13 25.64
C GLU A 286 -10.25 1.10 24.47
N GLY A 287 -9.62 1.37 23.32
CA GLY A 287 -9.42 0.35 22.27
C GLY A 287 -10.63 0.08 21.37
N TRP A 288 -11.65 0.92 21.38
CA TRP A 288 -12.80 0.76 20.49
C TRP A 288 -12.49 1.32 19.09
N VAL A 289 -12.14 0.44 18.15
CA VAL A 289 -12.18 0.75 16.70
C VAL A 289 -13.65 0.72 16.28
N LEU A 290 -14.37 1.82 16.50
CA LEU A 290 -15.72 1.96 15.98
C LEU A 290 -15.67 2.40 14.51
N LEU A 291 -16.28 1.55 13.67
CA LEU A 291 -16.74 1.84 12.32
C LEU A 291 -17.41 3.24 12.31
N LEU A 292 -16.83 4.19 11.58
CA LEU A 292 -17.45 5.50 11.33
C LEU A 292 -18.68 5.30 10.43
N THR A 293 -19.81 4.97 11.04
CA THR A 293 -21.13 5.09 10.41
C THR A 293 -22.07 5.78 11.41
N LYS A 294 -22.35 7.06 11.11
CA LYS A 294 -23.31 7.99 11.74
C LYS A 294 -22.90 8.56 13.11
N LEU A 295 -22.41 9.79 13.08
CA LEU A 295 -22.42 10.73 14.20
C LEU A 295 -23.53 11.76 13.96
N THR A 296 -24.53 11.79 14.83
CA THR A 296 -25.52 12.86 14.93
C THR A 296 -25.12 13.80 16.05
N PHE A 297 -25.06 15.10 15.77
CA PHE A 297 -24.86 16.15 16.78
C PHE A 297 -26.09 17.05 16.83
N GLU A 298 -26.45 17.47 18.05
CA GLU A 298 -27.46 18.49 18.30
C GLU A 298 -26.73 19.79 18.70
N VAL A 299 -26.88 20.82 17.88
CA VAL A 299 -26.36 22.17 18.19
C VAL A 299 -27.56 23.11 18.21
N ALA A 300 -27.80 23.74 19.36
CA ALA A 300 -28.88 24.71 19.56
C ALA A 300 -30.28 24.22 19.12
N GLY A 301 -30.62 22.96 19.44
CA GLY A 301 -31.95 22.39 19.17
C GLY A 301 -32.21 22.00 17.71
N ARG A 302 -31.18 21.88 16.87
CA ARG A 302 -31.28 21.30 15.52
C ARG A 302 -30.25 20.21 15.29
N LEU A 303 -30.72 19.08 14.78
CA LEU A 303 -29.92 17.94 14.31
C LEU A 303 -29.27 18.29 12.96
N VAL A 304 -27.94 18.14 12.88
CA VAL A 304 -27.19 18.30 11.63
C VAL A 304 -26.54 16.97 11.26
N TYR A 305 -26.75 16.53 10.01
CA TYR A 305 -26.16 15.32 9.44
C TYR A 305 -24.99 15.66 8.52
N LEU A 306 -23.90 14.90 8.64
CA LEU A 306 -22.80 14.89 7.66
C LEU A 306 -22.92 13.60 6.83
N ASP A 307 -23.38 13.72 5.59
CA ASP A 307 -23.58 12.58 4.69
C ASP A 307 -22.37 12.31 3.79
N GLY A 308 -22.04 11.02 3.65
CA GLY A 308 -21.13 10.47 2.65
C GLY A 308 -21.54 9.05 2.26
N LEU A 309 -21.88 8.88 0.98
CA LEU A 309 -22.06 7.63 0.20
C LEU A 309 -23.21 6.66 0.61
N PHE A 310 -24.26 6.67 -0.23
CA PHE A 310 -25.39 5.74 -0.26
C PHE A 310 -25.00 4.36 -0.84
N MET A 311 -25.47 3.30 -0.19
CA MET A 311 -25.81 1.99 -0.79
C MET A 311 -27.12 1.54 -0.13
N PRO A 312 -28.12 1.02 -0.87
CA PRO A 312 -29.44 0.76 -0.31
C PRO A 312 -29.45 -0.59 0.41
N THR A 313 -29.89 -0.61 1.67
CA THR A 313 -30.23 -1.85 2.37
C THR A 313 -31.73 -1.94 2.53
N PHE A 314 -32.27 -3.10 2.13
CA PHE A 314 -33.67 -3.50 2.14
C PHE A 314 -34.38 -3.22 3.48
N HIS A 315 -35.58 -2.64 3.40
CA HIS A 315 -36.53 -2.57 4.51
C HIS A 315 -37.26 -3.90 4.68
N LEU A 316 -37.21 -4.47 5.89
CA LEU A 316 -38.28 -5.33 6.39
C LEU A 316 -39.38 -4.42 6.95
N THR A 317 -40.57 -4.59 6.41
CA THR A 317 -41.81 -3.86 6.71
C THR A 317 -42.40 -4.23 8.07
N SER A 318 -42.96 -3.22 8.75
CA SER A 318 -44.09 -3.35 9.67
C SER A 318 -44.97 -2.09 9.50
N PRO A 319 -46.31 -2.20 9.56
CA PRO A 319 -47.21 -1.36 8.79
C PRO A 319 -47.71 -0.14 9.56
N GLY A 320 -48.03 0.92 8.80
CA GLY A 320 -48.92 1.98 9.26
C GLY A 320 -48.23 3.31 9.56
N SER A 321 -47.89 4.04 8.52
CA SER A 321 -48.12 5.50 8.41
C SER A 321 -47.43 6.03 7.16
N THR A 322 -48.19 6.67 6.29
CA THR A 322 -47.68 7.49 5.19
C THR A 322 -47.30 8.86 5.73
N PRO A 323 -46.14 9.41 5.30
CA PRO A 323 -46.05 10.86 5.22
C PRO A 323 -45.60 11.36 3.84
N VAL A 324 -46.22 12.48 3.50
CA VAL A 324 -46.21 13.23 2.25
C VAL A 324 -44.89 13.99 2.06
N LEU A 325 -44.35 13.98 0.84
CA LEU A 325 -43.19 14.78 0.40
C LEU A 325 -43.58 16.25 0.12
N PRO A 326 -42.78 17.24 0.57
CA PRO A 326 -42.73 18.54 -0.08
C PRO A 326 -41.51 18.68 -1.00
N LYS A 327 -41.76 19.41 -2.09
CA LYS A 327 -40.89 19.71 -3.23
C LYS A 327 -39.82 20.76 -2.90
N SER A 328 -38.79 20.78 -3.75
CA SER A 328 -37.81 21.85 -4.02
C SER A 328 -36.69 22.12 -3.01
N PHE A 329 -35.46 21.79 -3.39
CA PHE A 329 -34.29 22.60 -3.06
C PHE A 329 -33.34 22.66 -4.27
N ALA A 330 -33.19 23.87 -4.81
CA ALA A 330 -32.28 24.23 -5.89
C ALA A 330 -30.84 24.31 -5.35
N TRP A 331 -29.87 23.81 -6.13
CA TRP A 331 -28.45 24.05 -5.88
C TRP A 331 -27.94 25.18 -6.78
N GLY A 332 -27.34 26.18 -6.15
CA GLY A 332 -26.55 27.20 -6.83
C GLY A 332 -25.67 27.95 -5.84
N LEU A 333 -24.38 27.62 -5.79
CA LEU A 333 -23.34 28.64 -5.64
C LEU A 333 -22.01 28.16 -6.23
N LEU A 334 -21.61 28.82 -7.32
CA LEU A 334 -20.29 28.81 -7.90
C LEU A 334 -19.27 29.46 -6.96
N LEU A 335 -18.10 28.84 -6.81
CA LEU A 335 -16.85 29.57 -6.63
C LEU A 335 -15.76 28.97 -7.54
N ARG A 336 -15.52 29.67 -8.66
CA ARG A 336 -14.28 29.61 -9.44
C ARG A 336 -13.14 30.13 -8.57
N THR A 337 -11.99 29.45 -8.59
CA THR A 337 -10.71 30.13 -8.38
C THR A 337 -9.77 29.76 -9.53
N SER A 338 -9.37 30.79 -10.26
CA SER A 338 -8.43 30.79 -11.37
C SER A 338 -7.01 30.80 -10.78
N TYR A 339 -6.13 29.89 -11.22
CA TYR A 339 -4.70 30.01 -10.92
C TYR A 339 -4.00 30.78 -12.03
N THR A 340 -3.53 31.98 -11.70
CA THR A 340 -2.61 32.77 -12.51
C THR A 340 -1.19 32.19 -12.42
N ARG A 341 -0.56 32.05 -13.59
CA ARG A 341 0.80 31.59 -13.81
C ARG A 341 1.75 32.77 -13.56
N MET A 342 2.74 32.65 -12.68
CA MET A 342 3.84 33.61 -12.60
C MET A 342 5.07 33.12 -13.38
N PRO A 343 5.89 34.04 -13.91
CA PRO A 343 6.91 33.75 -14.91
C PRO A 343 8.18 33.17 -14.29
N ARG A 344 8.92 32.43 -15.11
CA ARG A 344 10.30 32.02 -14.81
C ARG A 344 11.24 33.14 -15.24
N GLU A 345 12.17 33.49 -14.37
CA GLU A 345 13.46 34.07 -14.74
C GLU A 345 14.46 32.94 -15.03
#